data_AF-A0A964ZYX5-F1
#
_entry.id   AF-A0A964ZYX5-F1
#
_cell.length_a   1.000
_cell.length_b   1.000
_cell.length_c   1.000
_cell.angle_alpha   90.00
_cell.angle_beta   90.00
_cell.angle_gamma   90.00
#
_symmetry.space_group_name_H-M   'P 1'
#
loop_
_entity.id
_entity.type
_entity.pdbx_description
1 polymer ?
#
loop_
_entity_poly.entity_id
_entity_poly.type
_entity_poly.pdbx_seq_one_letter_code
_entity_poly.pdbx_strand_id
1 'polypeptide(L)'
;DVVMHRRSRKPLADTLTAIRHGLPITACGKRFTPNAEQHLRNRLRLARIYSPELMAATVAVAKRCQFSLDELRYEYPEEIVPPGLTPTQWLRHLTEEGVRRRFPQGINPKVRQQIEHELQLIHELRYEPYFLTVYDIVDFARSKGILCQGRGSAANSAVCYCLGITEVDPARMSMLFERFISKERNEPPDIDVDFEHQRREEVIQYIYQKYGRERAALAASVTTYKPRSALRDTGKALNIHAALVDHVAKHHQWWDGRQVDAKVLAAHLQEALESPALLACRHEISPPSAAQCERWAGLCNQLIGAPRHLSQHVGGFVIARHRLSDLVPVENASMPERSVIQWDKDDLESLGLLKVDVLALGMLSAIRRGLELIGQKLGRD
;
A
#
# COMPACT_ATOMS: atom_id res chain seq x y z
N ASP A 1 24.55 -17.66 5.89
CA ASP A 1 24.44 -16.62 4.85
C ASP A 1 23.80 -17.19 3.59
N VAL A 2 22.47 -17.34 3.59
CA VAL A 2 21.70 -17.91 2.48
C VAL A 2 21.05 -16.76 1.74
N VAL A 3 21.30 -16.65 0.43
CA VAL A 3 20.72 -15.60 -0.44
C VAL A 3 19.87 -16.18 -1.58
N MET A 4 19.79 -17.51 -1.68
CA MET A 4 19.05 -18.24 -2.70
C MET A 4 18.29 -19.43 -2.11
N HIS A 5 17.11 -19.76 -2.65
CA HIS A 5 16.41 -20.99 -2.26
C HIS A 5 16.98 -22.25 -2.95
N ARG A 6 17.66 -22.12 -4.10
CA ARG A 6 18.29 -23.23 -4.84
C ARG A 6 19.58 -22.78 -5.52
N ARG A 7 20.53 -23.71 -5.70
CA ARG A 7 21.84 -23.47 -6.34
C ARG A 7 21.73 -22.85 -7.74
N SER A 8 20.74 -23.26 -8.53
CA SER A 8 20.53 -22.78 -9.90
C SER A 8 20.12 -21.31 -10.00
N ARG A 9 19.81 -20.64 -8.89
CA ARG A 9 19.45 -19.21 -8.85
C ARG A 9 20.66 -18.27 -8.90
N LYS A 10 21.89 -18.77 -8.95
CA LYS A 10 23.11 -17.93 -8.99
C LYS A 10 23.08 -16.86 -10.08
N PRO A 11 22.67 -17.14 -11.33
CA PRO A 11 22.58 -16.10 -12.36
C PRO A 11 21.63 -14.96 -11.98
N LEU A 12 20.50 -15.28 -11.34
CA LEU A 12 19.54 -14.28 -10.86
C LEU A 12 20.11 -13.48 -9.69
N ALA A 13 20.77 -14.14 -8.73
CA ALA A 13 21.41 -13.48 -7.59
C ALA A 13 22.52 -12.51 -8.02
N ASP A 14 23.31 -12.88 -9.03
CA ASP A 14 24.33 -12.00 -9.62
C ASP A 14 23.69 -10.85 -10.37
N THR A 15 22.61 -11.09 -11.11
CA THR A 15 21.83 -10.04 -11.78
C THR A 15 21.27 -9.04 -10.77
N LEU A 16 20.70 -9.51 -9.65
CA LEU A 16 20.21 -8.65 -8.57
C LEU A 16 21.34 -7.86 -7.89
N THR A 17 22.52 -8.46 -7.76
CA THR A 17 23.72 -7.78 -7.24
C THR A 17 24.15 -6.65 -8.17
N ALA A 18 24.16 -6.91 -9.49
CA ALA A 18 24.46 -5.92 -10.50
C ALA A 18 23.44 -4.75 -10.49
N ILE A 19 22.14 -5.07 -10.39
CA ILE A 19 21.06 -4.08 -10.26
C ILE A 19 21.26 -3.22 -9.01
N ARG A 20 21.51 -3.83 -7.84
CA ARG A 20 21.73 -3.11 -6.57
C ARG A 20 22.87 -2.10 -6.65
N HIS A 21 23.94 -2.45 -7.37
CA HIS A 21 25.11 -1.57 -7.52
C HIS A 21 25.03 -0.63 -8.72
N GLY A 22 24.00 -0.72 -9.56
CA GLY A 22 23.89 0.09 -10.78
C GLY A 22 24.99 -0.18 -11.80
N LEU A 23 25.56 -1.39 -11.80
CA LEU A 23 26.67 -1.79 -12.69
C LEU A 23 26.25 -2.93 -13.61
N PRO A 24 26.84 -3.06 -14.81
CA PRO A 24 26.70 -4.29 -15.59
C PRO A 24 27.38 -5.45 -14.88
N ILE A 25 26.91 -6.68 -15.14
CA ILE A 25 27.44 -7.92 -14.54
C ILE A 25 28.95 -8.03 -14.77
N THR A 26 29.43 -7.65 -15.94
CA THR A 26 30.85 -7.66 -16.32
C THR A 26 31.72 -6.72 -15.48
N ALA A 27 31.16 -5.70 -14.84
CA ALA A 27 31.88 -4.71 -14.04
C ALA A 27 31.76 -4.92 -12.53
N CYS A 28 30.98 -5.91 -12.07
CA CYS A 28 30.74 -6.12 -10.64
C CYS A 28 31.97 -6.66 -9.88
N GLY A 29 32.82 -7.46 -10.54
CA GLY A 29 34.05 -8.00 -9.98
C GLY A 29 33.83 -8.77 -8.67
N LYS A 30 34.56 -8.41 -7.61
CA LYS A 30 34.50 -9.05 -6.28
C LYS A 30 33.19 -8.82 -5.51
N ARG A 31 32.23 -8.09 -6.07
CA ARG A 31 30.89 -7.92 -5.46
C ARG A 31 30.05 -9.19 -5.53
N PHE A 32 30.35 -10.10 -6.45
CA PHE A 32 29.68 -11.39 -6.52
C PHE A 32 30.19 -12.34 -5.45
N THR A 33 29.30 -13.22 -5.01
CA THR A 33 29.71 -14.40 -4.27
C THR A 33 30.48 -15.33 -5.22
N PRO A 34 31.58 -15.94 -4.77
CA PRO A 34 32.51 -16.64 -5.65
C PRO A 34 31.93 -17.91 -6.27
N ASN A 35 30.83 -18.43 -5.69
CA ASN A 35 30.21 -19.68 -6.11
C ASN A 35 28.71 -19.67 -5.76
N ALA A 36 28.00 -20.71 -6.17
CA ALA A 36 26.56 -20.86 -5.96
C ALA A 36 26.19 -21.50 -4.60
N GLU A 37 27.08 -21.46 -3.60
CA GLU A 37 26.93 -22.24 -2.36
C GLU A 37 26.05 -21.58 -1.29
N GLN A 38 25.74 -20.29 -1.43
CA GLN A 38 24.83 -19.55 -0.54
C GLN A 38 23.34 -19.82 -0.84
N HIS A 39 22.95 -21.10 -0.87
CA HIS A 39 21.57 -21.54 -1.03
C HIS A 39 21.08 -22.38 0.16
N LEU A 40 19.76 -22.56 0.30
CA LEU A 40 19.18 -23.50 1.26
C LEU A 40 19.65 -24.93 0.96
N ARG A 41 20.40 -25.51 1.90
CA ARG A 41 20.95 -26.87 1.79
C ARG A 41 20.13 -27.85 2.62
N ASN A 42 20.08 -29.10 2.15
CA ASN A 42 19.49 -30.17 2.95
C ASN A 42 20.37 -30.52 4.16
N ARG A 43 19.76 -31.13 5.18
CA ARG A 43 20.41 -31.49 6.44
C ARG A 43 21.59 -32.45 6.26
N LEU A 44 21.49 -33.40 5.33
CA LEU A 44 22.55 -34.38 5.04
C LEU A 44 23.82 -33.71 4.50
N ARG A 45 23.68 -32.70 3.63
CA ARG A 45 24.81 -31.93 3.12
C ARG A 45 25.42 -31.06 4.21
N LEU A 46 24.61 -30.47 5.08
CA LEU A 46 25.09 -29.69 6.22
C LEU A 46 25.88 -30.56 7.21
N ALA A 47 25.42 -31.78 7.51
CA ALA A 47 26.10 -32.73 8.40
C ALA A 47 27.47 -33.20 7.89
N ARG A 48 27.74 -33.06 6.58
CA ARG A 48 29.08 -33.32 6.00
C ARG A 48 30.04 -32.13 6.11
N ILE A 49 29.52 -30.95 6.40
CA ILE A 49 30.29 -29.69 6.45
C ILE A 49 30.50 -29.24 7.89
N TYR A 50 29.50 -29.43 8.75
CA TYR A 50 29.49 -28.98 10.13
C TYR A 50 29.44 -30.16 11.09
N SER A 51 30.05 -29.99 12.26
CA SER A 51 30.04 -31.02 13.29
C SER A 51 28.64 -31.23 13.89
N PRO A 52 28.36 -32.40 14.49
CA PRO A 52 27.09 -32.67 15.17
C PRO A 52 26.74 -31.63 16.25
N GLU A 53 27.74 -31.12 16.97
CA GLU A 53 27.57 -30.13 18.05
C GLU A 53 27.06 -28.80 17.48
N LEU A 54 27.64 -28.31 16.38
CA LEU A 54 27.17 -27.09 15.71
C LEU A 54 25.75 -27.26 15.18
N MET A 55 25.45 -28.42 14.60
CA MET A 55 24.10 -28.73 14.10
C MET A 55 23.09 -28.71 15.26
N ALA A 56 23.41 -29.32 16.41
CA ALA A 56 22.57 -29.32 17.59
C ALA A 56 22.38 -27.91 18.18
N ALA A 57 23.43 -27.08 18.17
CA ALA A 57 23.36 -25.70 18.63
C ALA A 57 22.34 -24.87 17.82
N THR A 58 22.23 -25.08 16.49
CA THR A 58 21.22 -24.38 15.68
C THR A 58 19.78 -24.66 16.14
N VAL A 59 19.50 -25.90 16.55
CA VAL A 59 18.19 -26.32 17.06
C VAL A 59 17.97 -25.76 18.46
N ALA A 60 19.00 -25.72 19.30
CA ALA A 60 18.92 -25.12 20.63
C ALA A 60 18.60 -23.61 20.56
N VAL A 61 19.20 -22.88 19.62
CA VAL A 61 18.86 -21.48 19.36
C VAL A 61 17.42 -21.35 18.88
N ALA A 62 17.01 -22.13 17.88
CA ALA A 62 15.64 -22.09 17.35
C ALA A 62 14.57 -22.34 18.44
N LYS A 63 14.82 -23.26 19.39
CA LYS A 63 13.91 -23.54 20.51
C LYS A 63 13.77 -22.39 21.52
N ARG A 64 14.73 -21.46 21.57
CA ARG A 64 14.67 -20.27 22.45
C ARG A 64 13.87 -19.14 21.82
N CYS A 65 13.69 -19.14 20.49
CA CYS A 65 12.87 -18.17 19.79
C CYS A 65 11.40 -18.60 19.84
N GLN A 66 10.63 -18.07 20.80
CA GLN A 66 9.23 -18.47 21.04
C GLN A 66 8.18 -17.47 20.53
N PHE A 67 8.62 -16.31 20.03
CA PHE A 67 7.73 -15.25 19.55
C PHE A 67 6.79 -15.74 18.42
N SER A 68 5.50 -15.42 18.54
CA SER A 68 4.49 -15.51 17.48
C SER A 68 3.97 -14.13 17.08
N LEU A 69 3.63 -13.96 15.80
CA LEU A 69 2.93 -12.77 15.32
C LEU A 69 1.54 -12.62 15.96
N ASP A 70 0.93 -13.71 16.43
CA ASP A 70 -0.36 -13.69 17.14
C ASP A 70 -0.29 -12.95 18.50
N GLU A 71 0.92 -12.72 19.02
CA GLU A 71 1.14 -11.95 20.25
C GLU A 71 1.00 -10.44 20.02
N LEU A 72 1.04 -9.97 18.76
CA LEU A 72 0.89 -8.57 18.41
C LEU A 72 -0.56 -8.13 18.62
N ARG A 73 -0.77 -7.26 19.61
CA ARG A 73 -2.09 -6.69 19.90
C ARG A 73 -2.13 -5.23 19.51
N TYR A 74 -3.02 -4.92 18.57
CA TYR A 74 -3.31 -3.55 18.18
C TYR A 74 -4.42 -2.96 19.05
N GLU A 75 -4.18 -1.78 19.58
CA GLU A 75 -5.15 -1.01 20.36
C GLU A 75 -5.32 0.39 19.76
N TYR A 76 -6.58 0.84 19.68
CA TYR A 76 -6.91 2.19 19.25
C TYR A 76 -6.56 3.24 20.31
N PRO A 77 -6.24 4.49 19.90
CA PRO A 77 -6.04 5.60 20.82
C PRO A 77 -7.28 5.87 21.70
N GLU A 78 -7.06 6.42 22.89
CA GLU A 78 -8.13 6.72 23.85
C GLU A 78 -8.66 8.16 23.68
N GLU A 79 -7.85 9.06 23.16
CA GLU A 79 -8.14 10.50 22.98
C GLU A 79 -9.22 10.83 21.92
N ILE A 80 -9.77 9.82 21.24
CA ILE A 80 -10.92 9.96 20.33
C ILE A 80 -12.26 10.07 21.06
N VAL A 81 -12.29 9.81 22.37
CA VAL A 81 -13.49 9.88 23.21
C VAL A 81 -13.29 10.87 24.36
N PRO A 82 -14.28 11.72 24.67
CA PRO A 82 -14.21 12.62 25.82
C PRO A 82 -14.05 11.85 27.15
N PRO A 83 -13.34 12.42 28.14
CA PRO A 83 -13.19 11.79 29.45
C PRO A 83 -14.53 11.41 30.08
N GLY A 84 -14.64 10.17 30.58
CA GLY A 84 -15.84 9.66 31.26
C GLY A 84 -16.91 9.07 30.34
N LEU A 85 -16.70 9.06 29.01
CA LEU A 85 -17.55 8.36 28.06
C LEU A 85 -16.86 7.14 27.47
N THR A 86 -17.66 6.16 27.06
CA THR A 86 -17.19 5.02 26.26
C THR A 86 -17.29 5.32 24.75
N PRO A 87 -16.50 4.65 23.89
CA PRO A 87 -16.64 4.76 22.43
C PRO A 87 -18.08 4.56 21.94
N THR A 88 -18.80 3.59 22.51
CA THR A 88 -20.21 3.30 22.20
C THR A 88 -21.13 4.46 22.55
N GLN A 89 -21.00 5.03 23.75
CA GLN A 89 -21.81 6.18 24.18
C GLN A 89 -21.53 7.41 23.31
N TRP A 90 -20.25 7.65 23.01
CA TRP A 90 -19.85 8.82 22.23
C TRP A 90 -20.28 8.73 20.77
N LEU A 91 -20.10 7.57 20.13
CA LEU A 91 -20.56 7.34 18.77
C LEU A 91 -22.08 7.53 18.64
N ARG A 92 -22.85 7.00 19.61
CA ARG A 92 -24.30 7.20 19.66
C ARG A 92 -24.66 8.67 19.83
N HIS A 93 -23.99 9.37 20.74
CA HIS A 93 -24.22 10.81 20.95
C HIS A 93 -24.04 11.61 19.67
N LEU A 94 -22.90 11.44 18.99
CA LEU A 94 -22.59 12.11 17.72
C LEU A 94 -23.57 11.74 16.61
N THR A 95 -23.99 10.48 16.56
CA THR A 95 -24.99 10.01 15.59
C THR A 95 -26.33 10.70 15.81
N GLU A 96 -26.80 10.83 17.06
CA GLU A 96 -28.05 11.55 17.38
C GLU A 96 -27.96 13.06 17.11
N GLU A 97 -26.79 13.67 17.31
CA GLU A 97 -26.53 15.04 16.86
C GLU A 97 -26.61 15.16 15.33
N GLY A 98 -26.04 14.19 14.63
CA GLY A 98 -26.13 14.05 13.18
C GLY A 98 -27.57 13.94 12.70
N VAL A 99 -28.39 13.11 13.37
CA VAL A 99 -29.81 12.96 13.05
C VAL A 99 -30.56 14.28 13.19
N ARG A 100 -30.35 15.03 14.28
CA ARG A 100 -30.97 16.35 14.47
C ARG A 100 -30.59 17.35 13.38
N ARG A 101 -29.32 17.31 12.92
CA ARG A 101 -28.82 18.18 11.85
C ARG A 101 -29.36 17.80 10.47
N ARG A 102 -29.36 16.51 10.14
CA ARG A 102 -29.75 15.99 8.81
C ARG A 102 -31.26 15.90 8.61
N PHE A 103 -32.02 15.67 9.68
CA PHE A 103 -33.47 15.48 9.65
C PHE A 103 -34.20 16.48 10.57
N PRO A 104 -34.13 17.80 10.29
CA PRO A 104 -34.74 18.83 11.15
C PRO A 104 -36.26 18.74 11.23
N GLN A 105 -36.90 18.11 10.23
CA GLN A 105 -38.34 17.87 10.19
C GLN A 105 -38.75 16.52 10.79
N GLY A 106 -37.82 15.78 11.38
CA GLY A 106 -38.02 14.44 11.92
C GLY A 106 -37.47 13.35 10.99
N ILE A 107 -36.95 12.29 11.62
CA ILE A 107 -36.37 11.13 10.94
C ILE A 107 -37.46 10.12 10.57
N ASN A 108 -37.34 9.51 9.39
CA ASN A 108 -38.21 8.41 8.97
C ASN A 108 -37.99 7.18 9.90
N PRO A 109 -39.06 6.51 10.39
CA PRO A 109 -38.95 5.30 11.22
C PRO A 109 -38.04 4.22 10.64
N LYS A 110 -38.05 4.03 9.31
CA LYS A 110 -37.19 3.06 8.62
C LYS A 110 -35.71 3.41 8.78
N VAL A 111 -35.36 4.69 8.63
CA VAL A 111 -33.97 5.17 8.79
C VAL A 111 -33.55 5.09 10.25
N ARG A 112 -34.45 5.39 11.19
CA ARG A 112 -34.20 5.21 12.63
C ARG A 112 -33.87 3.75 12.95
N GLN A 113 -34.67 2.81 12.45
CA GLN A 113 -34.42 1.37 12.64
C GLN A 113 -33.08 0.95 12.04
N GLN A 114 -32.73 1.46 10.86
CA GLN A 114 -31.43 1.22 10.24
C GLN A 114 -30.29 1.73 11.13
N ILE A 115 -30.34 2.97 11.63
CA ILE A 115 -29.32 3.53 12.54
C ILE A 115 -29.13 2.64 13.78
N GLU A 116 -30.21 2.20 14.41
CA GLU A 116 -30.11 1.32 15.59
C GLU A 116 -29.48 -0.03 15.26
N HIS A 117 -29.84 -0.62 14.12
CA HIS A 117 -29.22 -1.85 13.65
C HIS A 117 -27.73 -1.68 13.36
N GLU A 118 -27.34 -0.60 12.68
CA GLU A 118 -25.95 -0.29 12.37
C GLU A 118 -25.13 -0.06 13.64
N LEU A 119 -25.63 0.74 14.59
CA LEU A 119 -24.95 0.98 15.87
C LEU A 119 -24.76 -0.31 16.68
N GLN A 120 -25.76 -1.20 16.69
CA GLN A 120 -25.64 -2.51 17.33
C GLN A 120 -24.56 -3.37 16.68
N LEU A 121 -24.52 -3.41 15.34
CA LEU A 121 -23.53 -4.21 14.61
C LEU A 121 -22.11 -3.67 14.81
N ILE A 122 -21.93 -2.35 14.79
CA ILE A 122 -20.66 -1.68 15.07
C ILE A 122 -20.18 -2.05 16.48
N HIS A 123 -21.08 -2.05 17.46
CA HIS A 123 -20.77 -2.42 18.84
C HIS A 123 -20.33 -3.88 18.99
N GLU A 124 -21.07 -4.80 18.38
CA GLU A 124 -20.77 -6.23 18.43
C GLU A 124 -19.41 -6.58 17.81
N LEU A 125 -19.01 -5.84 16.76
CA LEU A 125 -17.72 -6.00 16.08
C LEU A 125 -16.63 -5.08 16.63
N ARG A 126 -16.94 -4.23 17.61
CA ARG A 126 -16.01 -3.28 18.28
C ARG A 126 -15.36 -2.28 17.33
N TYR A 127 -16.11 -1.78 16.34
CA TYR A 127 -15.63 -0.81 15.35
C TYR A 127 -15.89 0.66 15.74
N GLU A 128 -16.40 0.94 16.93
CA GLU A 128 -16.66 2.33 17.36
C GLU A 128 -15.41 3.23 17.28
N PRO A 129 -14.21 2.79 17.74
CA PRO A 129 -13.01 3.61 17.63
C PRO A 129 -12.65 4.00 16.20
N TYR A 130 -12.91 3.09 15.24
CA TYR A 130 -12.67 3.34 13.83
C TYR A 130 -13.58 4.43 13.28
N PHE A 131 -14.90 4.31 13.51
CA PHE A 131 -15.88 5.32 13.09
C PHE A 131 -15.59 6.69 13.70
N LEU A 132 -15.24 6.72 15.00
CA LEU A 132 -14.90 7.96 15.70
C LEU A 132 -13.63 8.61 15.14
N THR A 133 -12.62 7.81 14.78
CA THR A 133 -11.38 8.31 14.17
C THR A 133 -11.66 8.93 12.80
N VAL A 134 -12.48 8.28 11.96
CA VAL A 134 -12.85 8.85 10.65
C VAL A 134 -13.70 10.10 10.81
N TYR A 135 -14.68 10.07 11.71
CA TYR A 135 -15.50 11.25 12.03
C TYR A 135 -14.63 12.44 12.41
N ASP A 136 -13.67 12.25 13.31
CA ASP A 136 -12.77 13.31 13.77
C ASP A 136 -11.93 13.93 12.64
N ILE A 137 -11.42 13.10 11.73
CA ILE A 137 -10.65 13.56 10.56
C ILE A 137 -11.56 14.35 9.60
N VAL A 138 -12.79 13.88 9.39
CA VAL A 138 -13.80 14.56 8.56
C VAL A 138 -14.25 15.89 9.20
N ASP A 139 -14.44 15.91 10.51
CA ASP A 139 -14.83 17.10 11.26
C ASP A 139 -13.73 18.17 11.17
N PHE A 140 -12.47 17.80 11.37
CA PHE A 140 -11.33 18.69 11.12
C PHE A 140 -11.31 19.24 9.70
N ALA A 141 -11.47 18.37 8.69
CA ALA A 141 -11.47 18.80 7.29
C ALA A 141 -12.58 19.85 7.03
N ARG A 142 -13.79 19.59 7.53
CA ARG A 142 -14.93 20.52 7.43
C ARG A 142 -14.68 21.82 8.19
N SER A 143 -14.08 21.77 9.38
CA SER A 143 -13.75 22.96 10.17
C SER A 143 -12.72 23.87 9.48
N LYS A 144 -11.94 23.31 8.55
CA LYS A 144 -10.99 24.04 7.69
C LYS A 144 -11.54 24.33 6.29
N GLY A 145 -12.81 24.04 6.03
CA GLY A 145 -13.45 24.22 4.73
C GLY A 145 -12.86 23.35 3.62
N ILE A 146 -12.25 22.21 3.96
CA ILE A 146 -11.73 21.23 3.01
C ILE A 146 -12.90 20.34 2.56
N LEU A 147 -13.16 20.31 1.25
CA LEU A 147 -14.14 19.39 0.68
C LEU A 147 -13.69 17.95 0.88
N CYS A 148 -14.57 17.13 1.43
CA CYS A 148 -14.35 15.71 1.63
C CYS A 148 -15.62 14.90 1.36
N GLN A 149 -15.44 13.65 0.95
CA GLN A 149 -16.54 12.73 0.64
C GLN A 149 -16.12 11.29 0.92
N GLY A 150 -16.87 10.60 1.78
CA GLY A 150 -16.76 9.15 1.92
C GLY A 150 -17.26 8.42 0.67
N ARG A 151 -16.55 7.38 0.25
CA ARG A 151 -16.88 6.55 -0.92
C ARG A 151 -17.00 5.06 -0.58
N GLY A 152 -17.25 4.26 -1.61
CA GLY A 152 -17.33 2.81 -1.47
C GLY A 152 -18.55 2.37 -0.66
N SER A 153 -18.37 1.33 0.13
CA SER A 153 -19.45 0.73 0.93
C SER A 153 -19.88 1.62 2.11
N ALA A 154 -19.05 2.55 2.56
CA ALA A 154 -19.42 3.53 3.58
C ALA A 154 -20.63 4.39 3.19
N ALA A 155 -20.87 4.59 1.88
CA ALA A 155 -22.05 5.29 1.35
C ALA A 155 -23.39 4.60 1.69
N ASN A 156 -23.36 3.33 2.10
CA ASN A 156 -24.55 2.57 2.47
C ASN A 156 -24.93 2.70 3.95
N SER A 157 -24.13 3.41 4.75
CA SER A 157 -24.33 3.52 6.19
C SER A 157 -25.08 4.80 6.57
N ALA A 158 -26.21 4.64 7.25
CA ALA A 158 -26.95 5.74 7.86
C ALA A 158 -26.17 6.40 8.99
N VAL A 159 -25.36 5.64 9.74
CA VAL A 159 -24.44 6.18 10.75
C VAL A 159 -23.39 7.07 10.09
N CYS A 160 -22.73 6.64 9.01
CA CYS A 160 -21.77 7.47 8.26
C CYS A 160 -22.42 8.77 7.73
N TYR A 161 -23.66 8.69 7.26
CA TYR A 161 -24.41 9.87 6.81
C TYR A 161 -24.68 10.87 7.95
N CYS A 162 -25.11 10.37 9.11
CA CYS A 162 -25.35 11.18 10.30
C CYS A 162 -24.07 11.84 10.83
N LEU A 163 -22.96 11.10 10.82
CA LEU A 163 -21.63 11.61 11.18
C LEU A 163 -21.08 12.62 10.15
N GLY A 164 -21.70 12.75 8.98
CA GLY A 164 -21.20 13.63 7.92
C GLY A 164 -20.00 13.08 7.16
N ILE A 165 -19.71 11.79 7.31
CA ILE A 165 -18.68 11.09 6.52
C ILE A 165 -19.16 10.95 5.07
N THR A 166 -20.46 10.73 4.86
CA THR A 166 -21.08 10.63 3.53
C THR A 166 -22.22 11.63 3.36
N GLU A 167 -22.47 12.04 2.11
CA GLU A 167 -23.57 12.93 1.71
C GLU A 167 -24.78 12.19 1.11
N VAL A 168 -24.79 10.86 1.20
CA VAL A 168 -25.81 10.01 0.60
C VAL A 168 -26.97 9.78 1.57
N ASP A 169 -28.14 10.33 1.25
CA ASP A 169 -29.36 10.22 2.08
C ASP A 169 -29.93 8.79 2.07
N PRO A 170 -29.91 8.06 3.21
CA PRO A 170 -30.43 6.69 3.28
C PRO A 170 -31.95 6.61 3.11
N ALA A 171 -32.69 7.71 3.27
CA ALA A 171 -34.13 7.72 3.02
C ALA A 171 -34.49 7.61 1.53
N ARG A 172 -33.56 7.97 0.64
CA ARG A 172 -33.79 8.05 -0.81
C ARG A 172 -33.27 6.83 -1.57
N MET A 173 -32.51 5.95 -0.92
CA MET A 173 -31.92 4.78 -1.56
C MET A 173 -32.07 3.53 -0.70
N SER A 174 -32.35 2.39 -1.34
CA SER A 174 -32.42 1.10 -0.68
C SER A 174 -31.09 0.37 -0.86
N MET A 175 -30.08 0.71 -0.06
CA MET A 175 -28.78 0.04 -0.08
C MET A 175 -28.61 -0.90 1.11
N LEU A 176 -27.95 -2.04 0.89
CA LEU A 176 -27.71 -3.06 1.92
C LEU A 176 -26.45 -2.69 2.73
N PHE A 177 -26.63 -2.40 4.01
CA PHE A 177 -25.54 -2.09 4.94
C PHE A 177 -24.62 -3.30 5.16
N GLU A 178 -25.12 -4.53 5.01
CA GLU A 178 -24.37 -5.77 5.21
C GLU A 178 -23.26 -5.97 4.15
N ARG A 179 -23.30 -5.20 3.06
CA ARG A 179 -22.17 -5.10 2.10
C ARG A 179 -21.00 -4.28 2.64
N PHE A 180 -21.25 -3.42 3.62
CA PHE A 180 -20.23 -2.62 4.30
C PHE A 180 -19.70 -3.35 5.53
N ILE A 181 -20.56 -3.78 6.43
CA ILE A 181 -20.18 -4.50 7.66
C ILE A 181 -20.95 -5.82 7.73
N SER A 182 -20.25 -6.95 7.86
CA SER A 182 -20.89 -8.26 8.02
C SER A 182 -20.13 -9.13 9.02
N LYS A 183 -20.88 -9.74 9.96
CA LYS A 183 -20.34 -10.73 10.90
C LYS A 183 -19.79 -11.98 10.19
N GLU A 184 -20.41 -12.38 9.09
CA GLU A 184 -20.08 -13.64 8.40
C GLU A 184 -18.76 -13.54 7.63
N ARG A 185 -18.42 -12.35 7.12
CA ARG A 185 -17.16 -12.14 6.38
C ARG A 185 -15.97 -11.96 7.32
N ASN A 186 -16.20 -11.45 8.53
CA ASN A 186 -15.13 -11.10 9.48
C ASN A 186 -14.01 -10.25 8.85
N GLU A 187 -14.37 -9.44 7.86
CA GLU A 187 -13.47 -8.50 7.18
C GLU A 187 -13.59 -7.13 7.86
N PRO A 188 -12.47 -6.42 8.05
CA PRO A 188 -12.50 -5.07 8.59
C PRO A 188 -13.24 -4.10 7.65
N PRO A 189 -14.04 -3.15 8.18
CA PRO A 189 -14.71 -2.15 7.36
C PRO A 189 -13.68 -1.22 6.73
N ASP A 190 -13.89 -0.88 5.46
CA ASP A 190 -13.05 0.07 4.72
C ASP A 190 -13.82 1.37 4.49
N ILE A 191 -13.55 2.38 5.32
CA ILE A 191 -14.08 3.73 5.17
C ILE A 191 -13.04 4.59 4.45
N ASP A 192 -13.16 4.62 3.13
CA ASP A 192 -12.41 5.50 2.25
C ASP A 192 -12.98 6.91 2.27
N VAL A 193 -12.18 7.92 2.64
CA VAL A 193 -12.57 9.33 2.52
C VAL A 193 -11.67 10.05 1.53
N ASP A 194 -12.28 10.59 0.49
CA ASP A 194 -11.62 11.45 -0.49
C ASP A 194 -11.60 12.90 -0.01
N PHE A 195 -10.42 13.51 0.00
CA PHE A 195 -10.21 14.93 0.30
C PHE A 195 -9.75 15.69 -0.95
N GLU A 196 -9.83 17.01 -0.91
CA GLU A 196 -9.20 17.86 -1.91
C GLU A 196 -7.72 17.53 -2.08
N HIS A 197 -7.30 17.18 -3.31
CA HIS A 197 -5.93 16.78 -3.60
C HIS A 197 -4.88 17.79 -3.11
N GLN A 198 -5.14 19.08 -3.28
CA GLN A 198 -4.20 20.15 -2.91
C GLN A 198 -4.13 20.43 -1.40
N ARG A 199 -5.18 20.10 -0.65
CA ARG A 199 -5.30 20.38 0.79
C ARG A 199 -5.21 19.15 1.67
N ARG A 200 -5.08 17.97 1.06
CA ARG A 200 -4.92 16.69 1.75
C ARG A 200 -3.76 16.68 2.75
N GLU A 201 -2.68 17.40 2.47
CA GLU A 201 -1.55 17.47 3.40
C GLU A 201 -1.93 18.05 4.75
N GLU A 202 -2.87 19.01 4.80
CA GLU A 202 -3.36 19.58 6.06
C GLU A 202 -4.01 18.49 6.93
N VAL A 203 -4.74 17.56 6.30
CA VAL A 203 -5.41 16.43 6.98
C VAL A 203 -4.38 15.42 7.50
N ILE A 204 -3.35 15.13 6.70
CA ILE A 204 -2.25 14.26 7.11
C ILE A 204 -1.52 14.85 8.33
N GLN A 205 -1.20 16.13 8.26
CA GLN A 205 -0.48 16.81 9.35
C GLN A 205 -1.35 16.93 10.60
N TYR A 206 -2.67 17.08 10.47
CA TYR A 206 -3.58 16.99 11.61
C TYR A 206 -3.48 15.66 12.36
N ILE A 207 -3.45 14.52 11.63
CA ILE A 207 -3.29 13.20 12.23
C ILE A 207 -1.97 13.12 13.02
N TYR A 208 -0.87 13.58 12.42
CA TYR A 208 0.42 13.59 13.12
C TYR A 208 0.47 14.54 14.31
N GLN A 209 -0.18 15.70 14.24
CA GLN A 209 -0.26 16.65 15.35
C GLN A 209 -1.08 16.09 16.50
N LYS A 210 -2.18 15.38 16.21
CA LYS A 210 -3.08 14.83 17.22
C LYS A 210 -2.49 13.59 17.90
N TYR A 211 -2.03 12.61 17.13
CA TYR A 211 -1.59 11.33 17.67
C TYR A 211 -0.07 11.25 17.89
N GLY A 212 0.70 12.08 17.20
CA GLY A 212 2.16 12.04 17.21
C GLY A 212 2.73 11.05 16.19
N ARG A 213 3.91 11.38 15.63
CA ARG A 213 4.61 10.55 14.64
C ARG A 213 5.12 9.21 15.16
N GLU A 214 5.11 9.00 16.47
CA GLU A 214 5.46 7.73 17.10
C GLU A 214 4.29 6.75 17.13
N ARG A 215 3.05 7.25 16.99
CA ARG A 215 1.81 6.49 17.14
C ARG A 215 0.97 6.46 15.85
N ALA A 216 1.22 7.38 14.92
CA ALA A 216 0.61 7.39 13.60
C ALA A 216 1.67 7.32 12.51
N ALA A 217 1.42 6.51 11.48
CA ALA A 217 2.27 6.39 10.30
C ALA A 217 1.49 5.89 9.08
N LEU A 218 2.03 6.14 7.89
CA LEU A 218 1.52 5.57 6.64
C LEU A 218 1.90 4.08 6.54
N ALA A 219 1.02 3.27 5.97
CA ALA A 219 1.36 1.92 5.54
C ALA A 219 2.36 1.94 4.36
N ALA A 220 3.13 0.88 4.20
CA ALA A 220 3.92 0.67 3.00
C ALA A 220 3.06 0.17 1.83
N SER A 221 3.65 0.20 0.64
CA SER A 221 3.18 -0.46 -0.55
C SER A 221 4.36 -1.20 -1.18
N VAL A 222 4.28 -2.53 -1.21
CA VAL A 222 5.32 -3.36 -1.83
C VAL A 222 5.16 -3.30 -3.35
N THR A 223 6.08 -2.59 -4.01
CA THR A 223 6.10 -2.59 -5.47
C THR A 223 6.82 -3.82 -5.99
N THR A 224 6.11 -4.67 -6.73
CA THR A 224 6.68 -5.86 -7.39
C THR A 224 7.16 -5.56 -8.80
N TYR A 225 8.14 -6.29 -9.27
CA TYR A 225 8.55 -6.29 -10.68
C TYR A 225 7.39 -6.65 -11.62
N LYS A 226 7.10 -5.74 -12.55
CA LYS A 226 6.25 -5.96 -13.74
C LYS A 226 7.14 -6.09 -14.99
N PRO A 227 6.64 -6.62 -16.13
CA PRO A 227 7.46 -6.87 -17.33
C PRO A 227 8.35 -5.69 -17.74
N ARG A 228 7.80 -4.47 -17.82
CA ARG A 228 8.57 -3.26 -18.19
C ARG A 228 9.72 -2.96 -17.23
N SER A 229 9.47 -3.03 -15.91
CA SER A 229 10.51 -2.79 -14.91
C SER A 229 11.57 -3.90 -14.88
N ALA A 230 11.16 -5.16 -15.08
CA ALA A 230 12.06 -6.28 -15.11
C ALA A 230 12.96 -6.21 -16.36
N LEU A 231 12.39 -5.96 -17.55
CA LEU A 231 13.13 -5.71 -18.79
C LEU A 231 14.19 -4.62 -18.60
N ARG A 232 13.80 -3.49 -17.99
CA ARG A 232 14.71 -2.37 -17.75
C ARG A 232 15.88 -2.73 -16.86
N ASP A 233 15.61 -3.30 -15.69
CA ASP A 233 16.66 -3.56 -14.70
C ASP A 233 17.57 -4.72 -15.15
N THR A 234 17.03 -5.79 -15.73
CA THR A 234 17.87 -6.91 -16.23
C THR A 234 18.61 -6.54 -17.51
N GLY A 235 18.05 -5.72 -18.39
CA GLY A 235 18.71 -5.27 -19.62
C GLY A 235 19.94 -4.42 -19.30
N LYS A 236 19.82 -3.49 -18.34
CA LYS A 236 20.95 -2.72 -17.81
C LYS A 236 22.01 -3.62 -17.18
N ALA A 237 21.60 -4.57 -16.34
CA ALA A 237 22.53 -5.52 -15.71
C ALA A 237 23.29 -6.39 -16.74
N LEU A 238 22.65 -6.76 -17.85
CA LEU A 238 23.27 -7.50 -18.95
C LEU A 238 24.13 -6.63 -19.88
N ASN A 239 24.31 -5.34 -19.57
CA ASN A 239 25.03 -4.37 -20.39
C ASN A 239 24.42 -4.16 -21.78
N ILE A 240 23.10 -4.27 -21.90
CA ILE A 240 22.38 -3.93 -23.14
C ILE A 240 22.26 -2.42 -23.24
N HIS A 241 22.47 -1.88 -24.44
CA HIS A 241 22.42 -0.44 -24.68
C HIS A 241 21.11 0.18 -24.18
N ALA A 242 21.18 1.26 -23.40
CA ALA A 242 20.04 1.82 -22.69
C ALA A 242 18.87 2.18 -23.61
N ALA A 243 19.18 2.62 -24.83
CA ALA A 243 18.17 3.02 -25.80
C ALA A 243 17.39 1.81 -26.39
N LEU A 244 18.04 0.64 -26.54
CA LEU A 244 17.36 -0.61 -26.87
C LEU A 244 16.46 -1.07 -25.71
N VAL A 245 16.98 -0.98 -24.48
CA VAL A 245 16.23 -1.35 -23.27
C VAL A 245 14.97 -0.51 -23.11
N ASP A 246 15.05 0.80 -23.31
CA ASP A 246 13.88 1.68 -23.20
C ASP A 246 12.88 1.43 -24.33
N HIS A 247 13.35 1.17 -25.55
CA HIS A 247 12.49 0.81 -26.67
C HIS A 247 11.66 -0.45 -26.36
N VAL A 248 12.30 -1.58 -26.04
CA VAL A 248 11.55 -2.83 -25.78
C VAL A 248 10.64 -2.72 -24.57
N ALA A 249 11.03 -1.97 -23.53
CA ALA A 249 10.21 -1.78 -22.35
C ALA A 249 8.97 -0.91 -22.62
N LYS A 250 9.04 0.06 -23.55
CA LYS A 250 7.88 0.86 -23.98
C LYS A 250 6.96 0.06 -24.90
N HIS A 251 7.54 -0.76 -25.77
CA HIS A 251 6.80 -1.57 -26.74
C HIS A 251 6.10 -2.79 -26.10
N HIS A 252 6.53 -3.27 -24.92
CA HIS A 252 5.77 -4.27 -24.17
C HIS A 252 4.41 -3.70 -23.72
N GLN A 253 3.32 -4.19 -24.30
CA GLN A 253 1.95 -3.79 -24.02
C GLN A 253 1.26 -4.74 -23.04
N TRP A 254 0.08 -4.34 -22.57
CA TRP A 254 -0.67 -5.12 -21.57
C TRP A 254 -1.20 -6.46 -22.13
N TRP A 255 -1.42 -6.55 -23.44
CA TRP A 255 -1.87 -7.77 -24.13
C TRP A 255 -0.74 -8.76 -24.43
N ASP A 256 0.53 -8.34 -24.36
CA ASP A 256 1.69 -9.24 -24.52
C ASP A 256 1.81 -10.24 -23.34
N GLY A 257 0.94 -10.10 -22.35
CA GLY A 257 0.85 -10.98 -21.20
C GLY A 257 1.82 -10.61 -20.09
N ARG A 258 1.82 -11.47 -19.05
CA ARG A 258 2.64 -11.28 -17.85
C ARG A 258 4.06 -11.79 -18.00
N GLN A 259 4.37 -12.57 -19.03
CA GLN A 259 5.70 -13.10 -19.30
C GLN A 259 6.31 -12.40 -20.52
N VAL A 260 7.63 -12.39 -20.58
CA VAL A 260 8.40 -11.92 -21.72
C VAL A 260 8.83 -13.11 -22.54
N ASP A 261 8.40 -13.16 -23.80
CA ASP A 261 8.85 -14.15 -24.78
C ASP A 261 10.15 -13.69 -25.45
N ALA A 262 11.12 -14.60 -25.58
CA ALA A 262 12.43 -14.28 -26.13
C ALA A 262 12.40 -13.96 -27.63
N LYS A 263 11.49 -14.56 -28.41
CA LYS A 263 11.33 -14.30 -29.85
C LYS A 263 10.67 -12.94 -30.06
N VAL A 264 9.63 -12.62 -29.27
CA VAL A 264 8.99 -11.29 -29.30
C VAL A 264 9.99 -10.21 -28.90
N LEU A 265 10.77 -10.44 -27.85
CA LEU A 265 11.85 -9.55 -27.45
C LEU A 265 12.88 -9.33 -28.58
N ALA A 266 13.30 -10.40 -29.26
CA ALA A 266 14.22 -10.31 -30.38
C ALA A 266 13.64 -9.52 -31.57
N ALA A 267 12.35 -9.71 -31.88
CA ALA A 267 11.67 -8.95 -32.93
C ALA A 267 11.61 -7.45 -32.59
N HIS A 268 11.19 -7.09 -31.37
CA HIS A 268 11.19 -5.69 -30.93
C HIS A 268 12.59 -5.06 -30.92
N LEU A 269 13.65 -5.84 -30.68
CA LEU A 269 15.03 -5.35 -30.78
C LEU A 269 15.45 -5.08 -32.22
N GLN A 270 15.00 -5.90 -33.18
CA GLN A 270 15.25 -5.67 -34.60
C GLN A 270 14.55 -4.39 -35.07
N GLU A 271 13.27 -4.23 -34.71
CA GLU A 271 12.50 -2.99 -34.96
C GLU A 271 13.18 -1.77 -34.34
N ALA A 272 13.68 -1.88 -33.10
CA ALA A 272 14.40 -0.81 -32.43
C ALA A 272 15.62 -0.34 -33.26
N LEU A 273 16.41 -1.28 -33.79
CA LEU A 273 17.61 -0.99 -34.57
C LEU A 273 17.33 -0.30 -35.91
N GLU A 274 16.10 -0.41 -36.41
CA GLU A 274 15.62 0.26 -37.62
C GLU A 274 14.93 1.60 -37.32
N SER A 275 14.67 1.90 -36.05
CA SER A 275 14.00 3.15 -35.66
C SER A 275 14.86 4.38 -35.94
N PRO A 276 14.30 5.50 -36.46
CA PRO A 276 15.05 6.71 -36.77
C PRO A 276 15.88 7.26 -35.61
N ALA A 277 15.38 7.10 -34.38
CA ALA A 277 16.06 7.53 -33.16
C ALA A 277 17.36 6.77 -32.87
N LEU A 278 17.45 5.50 -33.30
CA LEU A 278 18.61 4.63 -33.05
C LEU A 278 19.54 4.50 -34.25
N LEU A 279 19.08 4.83 -35.47
CA LEU A 279 19.93 4.84 -36.66
C LEU A 279 21.16 5.74 -36.50
N ALA A 280 21.00 6.91 -35.85
CA ALA A 280 22.09 7.87 -35.65
C ALA A 280 23.24 7.34 -34.76
N CYS A 281 22.95 6.41 -33.84
CA CYS A 281 23.94 5.80 -32.94
C CYS A 281 24.14 4.30 -33.21
N ARG A 282 23.64 3.78 -34.34
CA ARG A 282 23.67 2.34 -34.66
C ARG A 282 25.07 1.74 -34.65
N HIS A 283 26.08 2.51 -35.04
CA HIS A 283 27.47 2.08 -35.03
C HIS A 283 28.04 1.84 -33.61
N GLU A 284 27.43 2.44 -32.58
CA GLU A 284 27.82 2.29 -31.18
C GLU A 284 26.99 1.20 -30.46
N ILE A 285 25.97 0.66 -31.13
CA ILE A 285 25.04 -0.32 -30.57
C ILE A 285 25.40 -1.71 -31.06
N SER A 286 25.89 -2.56 -30.16
CA SER A 286 26.01 -3.99 -30.42
C SER A 286 24.65 -4.68 -30.26
N PRO A 287 24.07 -5.25 -31.32
CA PRO A 287 22.78 -5.92 -31.23
C PRO A 287 22.88 -7.19 -30.37
N PRO A 288 21.92 -7.45 -29.47
CA PRO A 288 21.94 -8.67 -28.66
C PRO A 288 21.78 -9.92 -29.54
N SER A 289 22.63 -10.92 -29.32
CA SER A 289 22.48 -12.24 -29.93
C SER A 289 21.22 -12.96 -29.43
N ALA A 290 20.73 -13.96 -30.18
CA ALA A 290 19.58 -14.79 -29.77
C ALA A 290 19.77 -15.38 -28.35
N ALA A 291 20.96 -15.88 -28.03
CA ALA A 291 21.29 -16.41 -26.71
C ALA A 291 21.28 -15.32 -25.61
N GLN A 292 21.62 -14.07 -25.93
CA GLN A 292 21.45 -12.95 -24.99
C GLN A 292 19.98 -12.61 -24.78
N CYS A 293 19.16 -12.64 -25.84
CA CYS A 293 17.71 -12.44 -25.73
C CYS A 293 17.05 -13.52 -24.85
N GLU A 294 17.41 -14.79 -25.04
CA GLU A 294 16.91 -15.89 -24.21
C GLU A 294 17.29 -15.72 -22.74
N ARG A 295 18.55 -15.37 -22.46
CA ARG A 295 19.01 -15.09 -21.09
C ARG A 295 18.28 -13.90 -20.48
N TRP A 296 18.07 -12.84 -21.26
CA TRP A 296 17.36 -11.64 -20.81
C TRP A 296 15.90 -11.95 -20.47
N ALA A 297 15.17 -12.59 -21.38
CA ALA A 297 13.79 -13.01 -21.14
C ALA A 297 13.70 -13.97 -19.94
N GLY A 298 14.63 -14.94 -19.84
CA GLY A 298 14.69 -15.88 -18.72
C GLY A 298 14.97 -15.23 -17.36
N LEU A 299 15.83 -14.21 -17.29
CA LEU A 299 16.07 -13.45 -16.05
C LEU A 299 14.88 -12.54 -15.71
N CYS A 300 14.32 -11.88 -16.72
CA CYS A 300 13.14 -11.04 -16.58
C CYS A 300 11.97 -11.82 -15.98
N ASN A 301 11.64 -12.98 -16.57
CA ASN A 301 10.55 -13.84 -16.10
C ASN A 301 10.77 -14.40 -14.68
N GLN A 302 12.02 -14.56 -14.25
CA GLN A 302 12.32 -14.95 -12.88
C GLN A 302 12.15 -13.82 -11.86
N LEU A 303 12.22 -12.56 -12.29
CA LEU A 303 11.99 -11.39 -11.43
C LEU A 303 10.52 -10.98 -11.37
N ILE A 304 9.73 -11.23 -12.41
CA ILE A 304 8.32 -10.81 -12.44
C ILE A 304 7.58 -11.35 -11.21
N GLY A 305 6.92 -10.44 -10.48
CA GLY A 305 6.25 -10.73 -9.21
C GLY A 305 7.14 -10.65 -7.97
N ALA A 306 8.47 -10.64 -8.10
CA ALA A 306 9.37 -10.44 -6.96
C ALA A 306 9.28 -8.99 -6.43
N PRO A 307 9.46 -8.77 -5.12
CA PRO A 307 9.56 -7.43 -4.55
C PRO A 307 10.69 -6.62 -5.18
N ARG A 308 10.44 -5.36 -5.52
CA ARG A 308 11.43 -4.44 -6.08
C ARG A 308 11.86 -3.38 -5.07
N HIS A 309 10.89 -2.71 -4.44
CA HIS A 309 11.12 -1.68 -3.43
C HIS A 309 9.84 -1.43 -2.64
N LEU A 310 9.99 -0.89 -1.43
CA LEU A 310 8.90 -0.31 -0.67
C LEU A 310 8.62 1.09 -1.18
N SER A 311 7.35 1.43 -1.27
CA SER A 311 6.84 2.79 -1.47
C SER A 311 5.90 3.14 -0.34
N GLN A 312 5.60 4.42 -0.17
CA GLN A 312 4.59 4.91 0.75
C GLN A 312 3.18 4.66 0.18
N HIS A 313 2.26 4.11 0.98
CA HIS A 313 0.86 3.99 0.57
C HIS A 313 0.30 5.38 0.30
N VAL A 314 -0.59 5.46 -0.69
CA VAL A 314 -1.20 6.72 -1.11
C VAL A 314 -2.15 7.32 -0.07
N GLY A 315 -2.24 6.81 1.16
CA GLY A 315 -3.10 7.39 2.19
C GLY A 315 -3.56 6.51 3.36
N GLY A 316 -3.16 5.25 3.42
CA GLY A 316 -3.57 4.36 4.50
C GLY A 316 -2.74 4.66 5.74
N PHE A 317 -3.39 5.14 6.78
CA PHE A 317 -2.79 5.41 8.08
C PHE A 317 -3.08 4.28 9.05
N VAL A 318 -2.07 3.91 9.82
CA VAL A 318 -2.22 3.14 11.05
C VAL A 318 -2.04 4.09 12.21
N ILE A 319 -2.95 4.02 13.19
CA ILE A 319 -2.95 4.89 14.36
C ILE A 319 -3.11 4.02 15.61
N ALA A 320 -2.04 3.88 16.40
CA ALA A 320 -2.02 3.04 17.58
C ALA A 320 -2.11 3.85 18.88
N ARG A 321 -2.59 3.21 19.95
CA ARG A 321 -2.54 3.75 21.31
C ARG A 321 -1.12 3.96 21.82
N HIS A 322 -0.27 2.96 21.58
CA HIS A 322 1.14 2.91 21.98
C HIS A 322 2.06 3.18 20.78
N ARG A 323 3.37 3.17 21.01
CA ARG A 323 4.34 3.42 19.96
C ARG A 323 4.25 2.34 18.88
N LEU A 324 4.19 2.76 17.62
CA LEU A 324 4.20 1.84 16.48
C LEU A 324 5.50 1.03 16.42
N SER A 325 6.62 1.58 16.91
CA SER A 325 7.91 0.90 16.98
C SER A 325 7.92 -0.36 17.86
N ASP A 326 6.93 -0.49 18.76
CA ASP A 326 6.79 -1.68 19.60
C ASP A 326 6.16 -2.85 18.82
N LEU A 327 5.52 -2.55 17.68
CA LEU A 327 4.85 -3.51 16.81
C LEU A 327 5.64 -3.75 15.51
N VAL A 328 6.09 -2.68 14.86
CA VAL A 328 6.70 -2.70 13.53
C VAL A 328 7.77 -1.63 13.39
N PRO A 329 8.88 -1.89 12.68
CA PRO A 329 9.85 -0.85 12.35
C PRO A 329 9.19 0.34 11.64
N VAL A 330 9.49 1.55 12.12
CA VAL A 330 9.04 2.82 11.57
C VAL A 330 10.23 3.52 10.92
N GLU A 331 10.06 4.02 9.70
CA GLU A 331 11.06 4.79 8.97
C GLU A 331 10.50 6.15 8.55
N ASN A 332 11.40 7.10 8.27
CA ASN A 332 11.00 8.37 7.67
C ASN A 332 10.59 8.12 6.22
N ALA A 333 9.45 8.68 5.81
CA ALA A 333 9.05 8.60 4.42
C ALA A 333 9.91 9.55 3.55
N SER A 334 9.87 9.37 2.23
CA SER A 334 10.61 10.24 1.30
C SER A 334 10.13 11.69 1.32
N MET A 335 8.86 11.92 1.69
CA MET A 335 8.33 13.27 1.90
C MET A 335 8.64 13.73 3.33
N PRO A 336 9.09 14.99 3.52
CA PRO A 336 9.37 15.53 4.84
C PRO A 336 8.18 15.41 5.78
N GLU A 337 8.45 15.28 7.08
CA GLU A 337 7.43 15.21 8.13
C GLU A 337 6.38 14.12 7.95
N ARG A 338 6.79 12.97 7.40
CA ARG A 338 5.97 11.77 7.32
C ARG A 338 6.73 10.54 7.80
N SER A 339 6.00 9.62 8.41
CA SER A 339 6.51 8.33 8.86
C SER A 339 5.81 7.22 8.10
N VAL A 340 6.51 6.12 7.82
CA VAL A 340 5.96 4.94 7.16
C VAL A 340 6.36 3.69 7.94
N ILE A 341 5.45 2.74 8.07
CA ILE A 341 5.72 1.39 8.61
C ILE A 341 6.01 0.42 7.48
N GLN A 342 6.78 -0.63 7.76
CA GLN A 342 7.20 -1.59 6.72
C GLN A 342 6.11 -2.56 6.27
N TRP A 343 4.97 -2.61 6.98
CA TRP A 343 3.82 -3.44 6.63
C TRP A 343 2.98 -2.81 5.54
N ASP A 344 2.60 -3.62 4.56
CA ASP A 344 1.66 -3.24 3.52
C ASP A 344 0.21 -3.60 3.88
N LYS A 345 -0.71 -3.42 2.93
CA LYS A 345 -2.13 -3.71 3.13
C LYS A 345 -2.36 -5.15 3.59
N ASP A 346 -1.70 -6.12 2.98
CA ASP A 346 -1.94 -7.54 3.24
C ASP A 346 -1.38 -7.93 4.61
N ASP A 347 -0.25 -7.33 5.02
CA ASP A 347 0.32 -7.48 6.35
C ASP A 347 -0.62 -6.91 7.44
N LEU A 348 -1.19 -5.72 7.21
CA LEU A 348 -2.12 -5.09 8.15
C LEU A 348 -3.41 -5.90 8.32
N GLU A 349 -3.97 -6.42 7.22
CA GLU A 349 -5.13 -7.30 7.25
C GLU A 349 -4.83 -8.59 8.03
N SER A 350 -3.67 -9.19 7.80
CA SER A 350 -3.24 -10.43 8.48
C SER A 350 -3.10 -10.26 10.00
N LEU A 351 -2.73 -9.05 10.44
CA LEU A 351 -2.56 -8.70 11.85
C LEU A 351 -3.83 -8.07 12.46
N GLY A 352 -4.91 -7.92 11.68
CA GLY A 352 -6.15 -7.30 12.14
C GLY A 352 -6.02 -5.80 12.46
N LEU A 353 -5.02 -5.12 11.91
CA LEU A 353 -4.88 -3.67 12.06
C LEU A 353 -5.84 -2.96 11.11
N LEU A 354 -6.68 -2.12 11.69
CA LEU A 354 -7.55 -1.24 10.94
C LEU A 354 -6.77 -0.03 10.43
N LYS A 355 -6.89 0.24 9.13
CA LYS A 355 -6.30 1.41 8.47
C LYS A 355 -7.35 2.47 8.19
N VAL A 356 -6.93 3.74 8.26
CA VAL A 356 -7.75 4.89 7.86
C VAL A 356 -7.20 5.45 6.55
N ASP A 357 -7.99 5.40 5.49
CA ASP A 357 -7.56 5.84 4.17
C ASP A 357 -7.90 7.33 3.97
N VAL A 358 -6.87 8.19 4.09
CA VAL A 358 -6.93 9.62 3.77
C VAL A 358 -6.55 9.78 2.30
N LEU A 359 -7.54 9.84 1.42
CA LEU A 359 -7.33 9.80 -0.04
C LEU A 359 -7.41 11.20 -0.65
N ALA A 360 -6.95 11.34 -1.89
CA ALA A 360 -7.00 12.60 -2.63
C ALA A 360 -7.77 12.44 -3.93
N LEU A 361 -8.74 13.32 -4.17
CA LEU A 361 -9.48 13.37 -5.42
C LEU A 361 -9.34 14.75 -6.08
N GLY A 362 -8.72 14.78 -7.26
CA GLY A 362 -8.51 16.02 -8.01
C GLY A 362 -9.80 16.74 -8.40
N MET A 363 -10.89 15.99 -8.57
CA MET A 363 -12.21 16.54 -8.87
C MET A 363 -12.77 17.40 -7.74
N LEU A 364 -12.51 17.06 -6.46
CA LEU A 364 -12.93 17.89 -5.33
C LEU A 364 -12.23 19.26 -5.37
N SER A 365 -10.93 19.30 -5.67
CA SER A 365 -10.21 20.55 -5.87
C SER A 365 -10.70 21.34 -7.09
N ALA A 366 -11.21 20.67 -8.14
CA ALA A 366 -11.85 21.36 -9.27
C ALA A 366 -13.19 21.99 -8.85
N ILE A 367 -14.01 21.26 -8.09
CA ILE A 367 -15.29 21.75 -7.56
C ILE A 367 -15.06 22.94 -6.64
N ARG A 368 -14.11 22.87 -5.70
CA ARG A 368 -13.76 23.97 -4.78
C ARG A 368 -13.45 25.26 -5.56
N ARG A 369 -12.56 25.17 -6.55
CA ARG A 369 -12.21 26.31 -7.41
C ARG A 369 -13.41 26.83 -8.21
N GLY A 370 -14.27 25.95 -8.70
CA GLY A 370 -15.52 26.34 -9.37
C GLY A 370 -16.45 27.13 -8.46
N LEU A 371 -16.64 26.67 -7.22
CA LEU A 371 -17.46 27.36 -6.22
C LEU A 371 -16.86 28.73 -5.84
N GLU A 372 -15.55 28.82 -5.68
CA GLU A 372 -14.86 30.09 -5.41
C GLU A 372 -15.05 31.11 -6.55
N LEU A 373 -14.92 30.67 -7.80
CA LEU A 373 -15.15 31.54 -8.97
C LEU A 373 -16.61 32.03 -9.04
N ILE A 374 -17.56 31.16 -8.71
CA ILE A 374 -18.98 31.53 -8.62
C ILE A 374 -19.22 32.52 -7.49
N GLY A 375 -18.63 32.28 -6.30
CA GLY A 375 -18.72 33.17 -5.15
C GLY A 375 -18.20 34.58 -5.48
N GLN A 376 -17.00 34.66 -6.06
CA GLN A 376 -16.41 35.91 -6.54
C GLN A 376 -17.32 36.65 -7.54
N LYS A 377 -17.94 35.92 -8.48
CA LYS A 377 -18.86 36.51 -9.46
C LYS A 377 -20.16 37.00 -8.83
N LEU A 378 -20.66 36.32 -7.80
CA LEU A 378 -21.92 36.63 -7.12
C LEU A 378 -21.75 37.59 -5.93
N GLY A 379 -20.51 37.96 -5.57
CA GLY A 379 -20.22 38.75 -4.37
C GLY A 379 -20.59 38.02 -3.07
N ARG A 380 -20.45 36.70 -3.05
CA ARG A 380 -20.72 35.84 -1.88
C ARG A 380 -19.46 35.03 -1.60
N ASP A 381 -19.05 34.98 -0.33
CA ASP A 381 -17.92 34.15 0.11
C ASP A 381 -18.23 32.65 0.07
#